data_AF-A0A2P2J683-F1
#
_entry.id   AF-A0A2P2J683-F1
#
_cell.length_a   1.000
_cell.length_b   1.000
_cell.length_c   1.000
_cell.angle_alpha   90.00
_cell.angle_beta   90.00
_cell.angle_gamma   90.00
#
_symmetry.space_group_name_H-M   'P 1'
#
loop_
_entity.id
_entity.type
_entity.pdbx_description
1 polymer ?
#
loop_
_entity_poly.entity_id
_entity_poly.type
_entity_poly.pdbx_seq_one_letter_code
_entity_poly.pdbx_strand_id
1 'polypeptide(L)' 'MKLPRNGDVQFTHANISSAQRELGYRPTTDLQTGLKKFVRWYLSYYSSKGRKADVR' A
#
# COMPACT_ATOMS: atom_id res chain seq x y z
N MET A 1 -7.24 -12.80 -26.15
CA MET A 1 -6.72 -12.37 -24.83
C MET A 1 -6.29 -10.92 -24.98
N LYS A 2 -6.88 -9.98 -24.23
CA LYS A 2 -6.59 -8.54 -24.37
C LYS A 2 -5.18 -8.29 -23.83
N LEU A 3 -4.26 -7.82 -24.68
CA LEU A 3 -2.89 -7.51 -24.27
C LEU A 3 -2.94 -6.46 -23.14
N PRO A 4 -2.16 -6.63 -22.06
CA PRO A 4 -2.07 -5.62 -21.02
C PRO A 4 -1.43 -4.36 -21.60
N ARG A 5 -1.66 -3.19 -20.98
CA ARG A 5 -1.12 -1.93 -21.53
C ARG A 5 0.40 -2.05 -21.64
N ASN A 6 1.01 -1.47 -22.67
CA ASN A 6 2.46 -1.55 -22.86
C ASN A 6 3.20 -1.20 -21.55
N GLY A 7 3.90 -2.18 -20.97
CA GLY A 7 4.64 -2.03 -19.71
C GLY A 7 4.06 -2.78 -18.50
N ASP A 8 2.84 -3.31 -18.59
CA ASP A 8 2.24 -4.10 -17.52
C ASP A 8 2.78 -5.54 -17.50
N VAL A 9 3.25 -5.99 -16.34
CA VAL A 9 3.62 -7.39 -16.08
C VAL A 9 2.48 -8.11 -15.37
N GLN A 10 2.19 -9.35 -15.79
CA GLN A 10 1.06 -10.11 -15.23
C GLN A 10 1.23 -10.40 -13.73
N PHE A 11 2.46 -10.72 -13.30
CA PHE A 11 2.79 -11.00 -11.92
C PHE A 11 4.21 -10.55 -11.61
N THR A 12 4.42 -9.93 -10.45
CA THR A 12 5.74 -9.57 -9.94
C THR A 12 5.76 -9.67 -8.42
N HIS A 13 6.79 -10.31 -7.88
CA HIS A 13 6.97 -10.54 -6.45
C HIS A 13 8.45 -10.55 -6.12
N ALA A 14 8.82 -10.08 -4.93
CA ALA A 14 10.20 -10.10 -4.46
C ALA A 14 10.50 -11.40 -3.69
N ASN A 15 11.64 -12.02 -3.97
CA ASN A 15 12.23 -13.00 -3.07
C ASN A 15 12.95 -12.26 -1.94
N ILE A 16 12.54 -12.51 -0.69
CA ILE A 16 13.03 -11.79 0.48
C ILE A 16 14.06 -12.57 1.31
N SER A 17 14.57 -13.70 0.81
CA SER A 17 15.48 -14.58 1.58
C SER A 17 16.77 -13.88 2.04
N SER A 18 17.36 -12.99 1.23
CA SER A 18 18.55 -12.24 1.64
C SER A 18 18.24 -11.21 2.73
N ALA A 19 17.14 -10.45 2.59
CA ALA A 19 16.71 -9.49 3.62
C ALA A 19 16.36 -10.19 4.95
N GLN A 20 15.77 -11.39 4.89
CA GLN A 20 15.53 -12.23 6.07
C GLN A 20 16.84 -12.62 6.77
N ARG A 21 17.83 -13.11 6.01
CA ARG A 21 19.12 -13.59 6.55
C ARG A 21 19.98 -12.45 7.08
N GLU A 22 20.10 -11.36 6.34
CA GLU A 22 21.08 -10.30 6.58
C GLU A 22 20.55 -9.20 7.49
N LEU A 23 19.24 -8.92 7.43
CA LEU A 23 18.61 -7.82 8.18
C LEU A 23 17.61 -8.32 9.22
N GLY A 24 17.37 -9.62 9.31
CA GLY A 24 16.31 -10.16 10.16
C GLY A 24 14.91 -9.72 9.73
N TYR A 25 14.73 -9.28 8.48
CA TYR A 25 13.47 -8.73 8.01
C TYR A 25 12.37 -9.80 8.03
N ARG A 26 11.31 -9.57 8.81
CA ARG A 26 10.19 -10.50 8.99
C ARG A 26 8.86 -9.77 8.86
N PRO A 27 8.28 -9.67 7.64
CA PRO A 27 6.99 -9.00 7.47
C PRO A 27 5.90 -9.79 8.20
N THR A 28 5.17 -9.11 9.07
CA THR A 28 4.07 -9.69 9.87
C THR A 28 2.69 -9.14 9.49
N THR A 29 2.64 -8.10 8.66
CA THR A 29 1.40 -7.50 8.18
C THR A 29 1.03 -8.13 6.85
N ASP A 30 -0.09 -8.87 6.82
CA ASP A 30 -0.68 -9.39 5.59
C ASP A 30 -1.29 -8.28 4.72
N LEU A 31 -1.61 -8.61 3.47
CA LEU A 31 -2.15 -7.66 2.50
C LEU A 31 -3.47 -7.02 2.98
N GLN A 32 -4.39 -7.79 3.53
CA GLN A 32 -5.70 -7.29 3.95
C GLN A 32 -5.55 -6.31 5.12
N THR A 33 -4.73 -6.65 6.10
CA THR A 33 -4.42 -5.79 7.25
C THR A 33 -3.73 -4.50 6.80
N GLY A 34 -2.76 -4.61 5.88
CA GLY A 34 -2.05 -3.46 5.29
C GLY A 34 -3.01 -2.51 4.57
N LEU A 35 -3.87 -3.04 3.69
CA LEU A 35 -4.85 -2.25 2.94
C LEU A 35 -5.83 -1.51 3.87
N LYS A 36 -6.35 -2.18 4.91
CA LYS A 36 -7.24 -1.54 5.90
C LYS A 36 -6.55 -0.40 6.67
N LYS A 37 -5.25 -0.55 7.00
CA LYS A 37 -4.48 0.52 7.65
C LYS A 37 -4.25 1.69 6.69
N PHE A 38 -3.88 1.40 5.44
CA PHE A 38 -3.65 2.41 4.41
C PHE A 38 -4.91 3.26 4.14
N VAL A 39 -6.07 2.64 3.91
CA VAL A 39 -7.32 3.38 3.62
C VAL A 39 -7.71 4.29 4.79
N ARG A 40 -7.60 3.80 6.03
CA ARG A 40 -7.88 4.62 7.23
C ARG A 40 -6.97 5.85 7.30
N TRP A 41 -5.67 5.67 7.08
CA TRP A 41 -4.73 6.78 7.02
C TRP A 41 -5.09 7.77 5.89
N TYR A 42 -5.36 7.27 4.69
CA TYR A 42 -5.67 8.09 3.52
C TYR A 42 -6.90 8.97 3.77
N LEU A 43 -8.00 8.37 4.25
CA LEU A 43 -9.21 9.11 4.59
C LEU A 43 -8.94 10.15 5.69
N SER A 44 -8.23 9.79 6.76
CA SER A 44 -7.88 10.75 7.83
C SER A 44 -7.06 11.93 7.30
N TYR A 45 -6.09 11.68 6.43
CA TYR A 45 -5.19 12.71 5.90
C TYR A 45 -5.91 13.69 4.97
N TYR A 46 -6.84 13.21 4.13
CA TYR A 46 -7.55 14.06 3.17
C TYR A 46 -8.87 14.63 3.71
N SER A 47 -9.59 13.93 4.59
CA SER A 47 -10.81 14.45 5.23
C SER A 47 -10.52 15.56 6.24
N SER A 48 -9.34 15.58 6.87
CA SER A 48 -8.94 16.67 7.77
C SER A 48 -8.56 17.97 7.04
N LYS A 49 -8.17 17.91 5.76
CA LYS A 49 -7.90 19.09 4.93
C LYS A 49 -9.15 19.75 4.34
N GLY A 50 -10.32 19.10 4.42
CA GLY A 50 -11.61 19.62 3.93
C GLY A 50 -12.48 20.29 4.99
N ARG A 51 -12.15 20.19 6.29
CA ARG A 51 -13.00 20.68 7.39
C ARG A 51 -12.46 21.96 8.06
N LYS A 52 -12.02 22.92 7.23
CA LYS A 52 -11.65 24.30 7.62
C LYS A 52 -12.27 25.31 6.64
N ALA A 53 -13.49 25.05 6.17
CA ALA A 53 -14.21 25.92 5.25
C ALA A 53 -15.71 25.94 5.52
N ASP A 54 -16.14 25.91 6.79
CA ASP A 54 -17.51 26.30 7.14
C ASP A 54 -17.58 26.79 8.59
N VAL A 55 -17.12 28.03 8.79
CA VAL A 55 -17.60 28.92 9.86
C VAL A 55 -17.62 30.31 9.24
N ARG A 56 -18.74 30.63 8.57
CA ARG A 56 -19.24 31.98 8.40
C ARG A 56 -20.74 31.97 8.66
#